data_AF-A0A7Z9KXP7-F1
#
_entry.id   AF-A0A7Z9KXP7-F1
#
_cell.length_a   1.000
_cell.length_b   1.000
_cell.length_c   1.000
_cell.angle_alpha   90.00
_cell.angle_beta   90.00
_cell.angle_gamma   90.00
#
_symmetry.space_group_name_H-M   'P 1'
#
loop_
_entity.id
_entity.type
_entity.pdbx_description
1 polymer ?
#
loop_
_entity_poly.entity_id
_entity_poly.type
_entity_poly.pdbx_seq_one_letter_code
_entity_poly.pdbx_strand_id
1 'polypeptide(L)'
;MDKSTLIELSYLAASVCFILGIKRLSKPATAPAGNRLAAFGMLIAVVATLIHIDVLSPAFIIFGIVVGSLIGAWMAIKVEMTGMPEMVALFNGFGGAFSVLVAWAYYARFIVDKADFFKIGGAGGGAAVGDLITVMLSVTVGCITLMGSVLVMLRLSG
;
A
#
# COMPACT_ATOMS: atom_id res chain seq x y z
N MET A 1 -4.39 -1.29 28.35
CA MET A 1 -3.67 -1.58 27.09
C MET A 1 -3.36 -0.25 26.43
N ASP A 2 -2.10 0.00 26.12
CA ASP A 2 -1.69 1.25 25.49
C ASP A 2 -2.09 1.27 24.00
N LYS A 3 -2.37 2.47 23.46
CA LYS A 3 -2.80 2.68 22.07
C LYS A 3 -1.82 2.02 21.07
N SER A 4 -0.51 2.11 21.31
CA SER A 4 0.54 1.51 20.46
C SER A 4 0.42 -0.01 20.39
N THR A 5 0.30 -0.67 21.54
CA THR A 5 0.21 -2.14 21.61
C THR A 5 -1.03 -2.65 20.88
N LEU A 6 -2.15 -1.92 20.96
CA LEU A 6 -3.37 -2.28 20.22
C LEU A 6 -3.16 -2.16 18.70
N ILE A 7 -2.45 -1.13 18.24
CA ILE A 7 -2.12 -0.92 16.82
C ILE A 7 -1.19 -2.03 16.30
N GLU A 8 -0.12 -2.34 17.04
CA GLU A 8 0.82 -3.41 16.69
C GLU A 8 0.13 -4.78 16.62
N LEU A 9 -0.74 -5.08 17.60
CA LEU A 9 -1.53 -6.31 17.60
C LEU A 9 -2.51 -6.35 16.41
N SER A 10 -3.06 -5.20 16.01
CA SER A 10 -3.92 -5.09 14.84
C SER A 10 -3.15 -5.38 13.55
N TYR A 11 -1.92 -4.88 13.41
CA TYR A 11 -1.05 -5.20 12.27
C TYR A 11 -0.66 -6.67 12.22
N LEU A 12 -0.39 -7.29 13.37
CA LEU A 12 -0.16 -8.74 13.46
C LEU A 12 -1.41 -9.52 13.01
N ALA A 13 -2.59 -9.15 13.52
CA ALA A 13 -3.85 -9.78 13.15
C ALA A 13 -4.15 -9.65 11.64
N ALA A 14 -3.94 -8.46 11.07
CA ALA A 14 -4.07 -8.22 9.63
C ALA A 14 -3.11 -9.11 8.82
N SER A 15 -1.85 -9.21 9.24
CA SER A 15 -0.83 -10.05 8.58
C SER A 15 -1.22 -11.53 8.59
N VAL A 16 -1.73 -12.04 9.72
CA VAL A 16 -2.25 -13.41 9.82
C VAL A 16 -3.44 -13.61 8.88
N CYS A 17 -4.39 -12.66 8.82
CA CYS A 17 -5.52 -12.72 7.89
C CYS A 17 -5.07 -12.79 6.43
N PHE A 18 -4.05 -12.01 6.03
CA PHE A 18 -3.50 -12.06 4.68
C PHE A 18 -2.85 -13.41 4.35
N ILE A 19 -2.01 -13.94 5.25
CA ILE A 19 -1.35 -15.23 5.05
C ILE A 19 -2.39 -16.34 4.89
N LEU A 20 -3.38 -16.40 5.77
CA LEU A 20 -4.46 -17.39 5.70
C LEU A 20 -5.36 -17.16 4.47
N GLY A 21 -5.62 -15.91 4.10
CA GLY A 21 -6.36 -15.53 2.91
C GLY A 21 -5.71 -16.08 1.65
N ILE A 22 -4.42 -15.77 1.44
CA ILE A 22 -3.62 -16.25 0.30
C ILE A 22 -3.56 -17.77 0.26
N LYS A 23 -3.33 -18.43 1.41
CA LYS A 23 -3.34 -19.90 1.50
C LYS A 23 -4.66 -20.51 1.04
N ARG A 24 -5.79 -19.85 1.30
CA ARG A 24 -7.13 -20.32 0.88
C ARG A 24 -7.42 -20.01 -0.60
N LEU A 25 -6.77 -19.03 -1.19
CA LEU A 25 -6.88 -18.75 -2.64
C LEU A 25 -6.30 -19.87 -3.51
N SER A 26 -5.37 -20.67 -2.97
CA SER A 26 -4.75 -21.80 -3.71
C SER A 26 -5.69 -22.98 -4.01
N LYS A 27 -6.91 -23.02 -3.45
CA LYS A 27 -7.90 -24.07 -3.72
C LYS A 27 -9.22 -23.45 -4.20
N PRO A 28 -9.79 -23.87 -5.35
CA PRO A 28 -11.03 -23.30 -5.89
C PRO A 28 -12.19 -23.29 -4.89
N ALA A 29 -12.35 -24.38 -4.13
CA ALA A 29 -13.42 -24.52 -3.15
C ALA A 29 -13.34 -23.49 -1.99
N THR A 30 -12.14 -23.01 -1.65
CA THR A 30 -11.94 -22.03 -0.56
C THR A 30 -11.62 -20.62 -1.04
N ALA A 31 -11.44 -20.42 -2.35
CA ALA A 31 -11.00 -19.15 -2.91
C ALA A 31 -11.92 -17.95 -2.58
N PRO A 32 -13.27 -18.05 -2.68
CA PRO A 32 -14.13 -16.93 -2.32
C PRO A 32 -14.01 -16.53 -0.85
N ALA A 33 -13.85 -17.51 0.05
CA ALA A 33 -13.66 -17.25 1.47
C ALA A 33 -12.25 -16.70 1.78
N GLY A 34 -11.24 -17.14 1.03
CA GLY A 34 -9.88 -16.61 1.12
C GLY A 34 -9.81 -15.13 0.74
N ASN A 35 -10.46 -14.75 -0.36
CA ASN A 35 -10.52 -13.36 -0.81
C ASN A 35 -11.18 -12.45 0.23
N ARG A 36 -12.32 -12.87 0.81
CA ARG A 36 -13.01 -12.12 1.88
C ARG A 36 -12.15 -11.95 3.13
N LEU A 37 -11.39 -12.98 3.50
CA LEU A 37 -10.48 -12.92 4.66
C LEU A 37 -9.33 -11.93 4.43
N ALA A 38 -8.75 -11.91 3.23
CA ALA A 38 -7.73 -10.94 2.87
C ALA A 38 -8.27 -9.50 2.84
N ALA A 39 -9.48 -9.31 2.28
CA ALA A 39 -10.14 -8.00 2.29
C ALA A 39 -10.42 -7.49 3.72
N PHE A 40 -10.81 -8.38 4.64
CA PHE A 40 -10.98 -8.04 6.05
C PHE A 40 -9.64 -7.68 6.72
N GLY A 41 -8.56 -8.42 6.42
CA GLY A 41 -7.22 -8.07 6.86
C GLY A 41 -6.78 -6.68 6.41
N MET A 42 -7.04 -6.32 5.15
CA MET A 42 -6.79 -4.98 4.62
C MET A 42 -7.57 -3.90 5.40
N LEU A 43 -8.85 -4.15 5.70
CA LEU A 43 -9.68 -3.22 6.46
C LEU A 43 -9.10 -2.96 7.87
N ILE A 44 -8.67 -4.01 8.58
CA ILE A 44 -8.02 -3.88 9.88
C ILE A 44 -6.79 -2.99 9.78
N ALA A 45 -5.92 -3.23 8.79
CA ALA A 45 -4.71 -2.45 8.60
C ALA A 45 -5.01 -0.96 8.36
N VAL A 46 -5.95 -0.65 7.46
CA VAL A 46 -6.35 0.75 7.16
C VAL A 46 -6.87 1.45 8.41
N VAL A 47 -7.75 0.81 9.19
CA VAL A 47 -8.33 1.40 10.41
C VAL A 47 -7.24 1.61 11.47
N ALA A 48 -6.36 0.64 11.68
CA ALA A 48 -5.25 0.77 12.62
C ALA A 48 -4.30 1.92 12.25
N THR A 49 -3.96 2.06 10.96
CA THR A 49 -3.14 3.17 10.47
C THR A 49 -3.85 4.52 10.62
N LEU A 50 -5.17 4.59 10.39
CA LEU A 50 -5.93 5.84 10.58
C LEU A 50 -5.95 6.29 12.04
N ILE A 51 -5.99 5.35 12.99
CA ILE A 51 -5.91 5.63 14.44
C ILE A 51 -4.49 6.04 14.85
N HIS A 52 -3.47 5.55 14.14
CA HIS A 52 -2.06 5.84 14.43
C HIS A 52 -1.64 7.26 14.02
N ILE A 53 -2.23 7.82 12.96
CA ILE A 53 -1.84 9.13 12.44
C ILE A 53 -2.41 10.25 13.33
N ASP A 54 -1.52 10.98 14.00
CA ASP A 54 -1.89 12.15 14.82
C ASP A 54 -1.61 13.51 14.12
N VAL A 55 -1.11 13.50 12.86
CA VAL A 55 -0.44 14.68 12.25
C VAL A 55 -1.16 15.28 11.03
N LEU A 56 -2.13 14.59 10.43
CA LEU A 56 -2.90 15.09 9.27
C LEU A 56 -4.37 15.26 9.64
N SER A 57 -5.05 16.23 9.02
CA SER A 57 -6.52 16.29 9.10
C SER A 57 -7.08 14.96 8.55
N PRO A 58 -7.73 14.13 9.39
CA PRO A 58 -8.23 12.80 8.98
C PRO A 58 -9.17 12.89 7.78
N ALA A 59 -9.81 14.05 7.59
CA ALA A 59 -10.69 14.33 6.47
C ALA A 59 -10.02 14.14 5.10
N PHE A 60 -8.76 14.56 4.91
CA PHE A 60 -8.08 14.39 3.61
C PHE A 60 -7.77 12.92 3.32
N ILE A 61 -7.37 12.15 4.34
CA ILE A 61 -7.08 10.73 4.20
C ILE A 61 -8.37 9.97 3.88
N ILE A 62 -9.44 10.24 4.64
CA ILE A 62 -10.76 9.63 4.42
C ILE A 62 -11.28 9.99 3.04
N PHE A 63 -11.16 11.26 2.61
CA PHE A 63 -11.54 11.68 1.27
C PHE A 63 -10.77 10.91 0.19
N GLY A 64 -9.44 10.78 0.33
CA GLY A 64 -8.62 9.99 -0.58
C GLY A 64 -9.01 8.51 -0.64
N ILE A 65 -9.29 7.89 0.51
CA ILE A 65 -9.78 6.50 0.59
C ILE A 65 -11.13 6.37 -0.13
N VAL A 66 -12.07 7.26 0.13
CA VAL A 66 -13.42 7.22 -0.47
C VAL A 66 -13.33 7.40 -1.99
N VAL A 67 -12.65 8.44 -2.45
CA VAL A 67 -12.52 8.71 -3.90
C VAL A 67 -11.76 7.58 -4.60
N GLY A 68 -10.62 7.16 -4.05
CA GLY A 68 -9.81 6.09 -4.62
C GLY A 68 -10.54 4.75 -4.68
N SER A 69 -11.23 4.37 -3.60
CA SER A 69 -12.01 3.13 -3.56
C SER A 69 -13.22 3.16 -4.50
N LEU A 70 -13.90 4.30 -4.65
CA LEU A 70 -15.01 4.46 -5.59
C LEU A 70 -14.56 4.32 -7.04
N ILE A 71 -13.48 5.02 -7.44
CA ILE A 71 -12.94 4.93 -8.80
C ILE A 71 -12.43 3.50 -9.04
N GLY A 72 -11.70 2.92 -8.10
CA GLY A 72 -11.20 1.54 -8.18
C GLY A 72 -12.32 0.52 -8.34
N ALA A 73 -13.37 0.61 -7.52
CA ALA A 73 -14.53 -0.26 -7.61
C ALA A 73 -15.28 -0.09 -8.93
N TRP A 74 -15.48 1.16 -9.38
CA TRP A 74 -16.14 1.44 -10.65
C TRP A 74 -15.39 0.83 -11.83
N MET A 75 -14.06 1.02 -11.90
CA MET A 75 -13.25 0.41 -12.96
C MET A 75 -13.29 -1.13 -12.89
N ALA A 76 -13.22 -1.71 -11.69
CA ALA A 76 -13.23 -3.16 -11.51
C ALA A 76 -14.56 -3.83 -11.89
N ILE A 77 -15.69 -3.15 -11.68
CA ILE A 77 -17.03 -3.68 -12.00
C ILE A 77 -17.35 -3.51 -13.48
N LYS A 78 -16.84 -2.45 -14.12
CA LYS A 78 -17.20 -2.10 -15.50
C LYS A 78 -16.39 -2.86 -16.55
N VAL A 79 -15.22 -3.41 -16.21
CA VAL A 79 -14.40 -4.15 -17.17
C VAL A 79 -15.07 -5.47 -17.58
N GLU A 80 -14.94 -5.82 -18.86
CA GLU A 80 -15.31 -7.13 -19.38
C GLU A 80 -14.39 -8.23 -18.84
N MET A 81 -14.90 -9.47 -18.73
CA MET A 81 -14.12 -10.61 -18.25
C MET A 81 -12.90 -10.92 -19.14
N THR A 82 -12.96 -10.56 -20.42
CA THR A 82 -11.87 -10.64 -21.40
C THR A 82 -10.76 -9.61 -21.15
N GLY A 83 -11.12 -8.44 -20.62
CA GLY A 83 -10.19 -7.38 -20.24
C GLY A 83 -9.58 -7.55 -18.84
N MET A 84 -9.93 -8.62 -18.11
CA MET A 84 -9.38 -8.85 -16.77
C MET A 84 -7.83 -8.79 -16.71
N PRO A 85 -7.07 -9.36 -17.68
CA PRO A 85 -5.61 -9.26 -17.68
C PRO A 85 -5.08 -7.82 -17.74
N GLU A 86 -5.68 -6.93 -18.54
CA GLU A 86 -5.23 -5.54 -18.68
C GLU A 86 -5.49 -4.73 -17.40
N MET A 87 -6.65 -4.97 -16.78
CA MET A 87 -7.05 -4.30 -15.55
C MET A 87 -6.18 -4.71 -14.35
N VAL A 88 -5.81 -5.99 -14.28
CA VAL A 88 -4.87 -6.49 -13.27
C VAL A 88 -3.50 -5.85 -13.45
N ALA A 89 -3.03 -5.69 -14.69
CA ALA A 89 -1.79 -4.99 -14.98
C ALA A 89 -1.87 -3.52 -14.50
N LEU A 90 -2.93 -2.80 -14.86
CA LEU A 90 -3.13 -1.40 -14.45
C LEU A 90 -3.13 -1.23 -12.92
N PHE A 91 -3.85 -2.08 -12.18
CA PHE A 91 -3.90 -2.02 -10.72
C PHE A 91 -2.56 -2.34 -10.06
N ASN A 92 -1.76 -3.24 -10.63
CA ASN A 92 -0.39 -3.46 -10.18
C ASN A 92 0.49 -2.22 -10.44
N GLY A 93 0.32 -1.57 -11.60
CA GLY A 93 0.99 -0.32 -11.94
C GLY A 93 0.73 0.79 -10.93
N PHE A 94 -0.52 0.97 -10.48
CA PHE A 94 -0.84 1.92 -9.41
C PHE A 94 -0.13 1.59 -8.10
N GLY A 95 0.03 0.31 -7.74
CA GLY A 95 0.85 -0.10 -6.61
C GLY A 95 2.30 0.39 -6.70
N GLY A 96 2.90 0.28 -7.89
CA GLY A 96 4.23 0.83 -8.17
C GLY A 96 4.28 2.36 -8.07
N ALA A 97 3.28 3.06 -8.60
CA ALA A 97 3.17 4.51 -8.48
C ALA A 97 3.03 4.97 -7.01
N PHE A 98 2.23 4.28 -6.19
CA PHE A 98 2.11 4.58 -4.77
C PHE A 98 3.43 4.38 -4.01
N SER A 99 4.21 3.34 -4.34
CA SER A 99 5.55 3.15 -3.77
C SER A 99 6.46 4.36 -4.03
N VAL A 100 6.46 4.88 -5.26
CA VAL A 100 7.24 6.07 -5.65
C VAL A 100 6.73 7.32 -4.93
N LEU A 101 5.41 7.50 -4.82
CA LEU A 101 4.82 8.65 -4.11
C LEU A 101 5.11 8.63 -2.61
N VAL A 102 5.06 7.46 -1.96
CA VAL A 102 5.42 7.31 -0.55
C VAL A 102 6.90 7.59 -0.32
N ALA A 103 7.78 7.07 -1.20
CA ALA A 103 9.21 7.35 -1.15
C ALA A 103 9.50 8.84 -1.37
N TRP A 104 8.79 9.50 -2.29
CA TRP A 104 8.87 10.94 -2.49
C TRP A 104 8.39 11.72 -1.28
N ALA A 105 7.26 11.35 -0.67
CA ALA A 105 6.75 12.00 0.54
C ALA A 105 7.74 11.89 1.71
N TYR A 106 8.39 10.72 1.86
CA TYR A 106 9.46 10.52 2.84
C TYR A 106 10.66 11.44 2.57
N TYR A 107 11.12 11.49 1.31
CA TYR A 107 12.24 12.36 0.92
C TYR A 107 11.91 13.86 1.00
N ALA A 108 10.68 14.26 0.67
CA ALA A 108 10.23 15.64 0.79
C ALA A 108 10.21 16.10 2.25
N ARG A 109 9.79 15.23 3.17
CA ARG A 109 9.87 15.49 4.62
C ARG A 109 11.32 15.70 5.06
N PHE A 110 12.28 14.97 4.49
CA PHE A 110 13.70 15.16 4.75
C PHE A 110 14.22 16.56 4.34
N ILE A 111 13.74 17.12 3.23
CA ILE A 111 14.17 18.46 2.78
C ILE A 111 13.62 19.56 3.67
N VAL A 112 12.35 19.42 4.11
CA VAL A 112 11.62 20.44 4.89
C VAL A 112 12.01 20.40 6.37
N ASP A 113 11.96 19.23 7.00
CA ASP A 113 12.38 19.02 8.39
C ASP A 113 13.85 18.58 8.43
N LYS A 114 14.76 19.53 8.20
CA LYS A 114 16.22 19.30 8.32
C LYS A 114 16.66 18.75 9.70
N ALA A 115 15.78 18.75 10.71
CA ALA A 115 16.08 18.44 12.11
C ALA A 115 15.62 17.05 12.59
N ASP A 116 14.63 16.41 11.95
CA ASP A 116 14.01 15.20 12.50
C ASP A 116 14.74 13.90 12.13
N PHE A 117 15.69 13.95 11.21
CA PHE A 117 16.58 12.81 10.97
C PHE A 117 17.41 12.48 12.23
N PHE A 118 17.76 13.47 13.04
CA PHE A 118 18.60 13.23 14.23
C PHE A 118 17.86 12.54 15.39
N LYS A 119 16.55 12.30 15.29
CA LYS A 119 15.70 11.83 16.40
C LYS A 119 14.96 10.52 16.19
N ILE A 120 15.05 9.91 15.00
CA ILE A 120 14.60 8.52 14.75
C ILE A 120 15.80 7.59 14.55
N GLY A 121 16.92 7.93 15.17
CA GLY A 121 18.04 7.05 15.40
C GLY A 121 18.42 7.19 16.86
N GLY A 122 18.24 6.13 17.65
CA GLY A 122 18.88 6.07 18.96
C GLY A 122 20.36 6.44 18.83
N ALA A 123 20.78 7.40 19.65
CA ALA A 123 22.17 7.85 19.85
C ALA A 123 23.05 7.92 18.59
N GLY A 124 22.83 8.90 17.72
CA GLY A 124 23.85 9.30 16.73
C GLY A 124 23.37 9.62 15.32
N GLY A 125 22.38 10.50 15.18
CA GLY A 125 22.59 11.66 14.35
C GLY A 125 23.19 11.57 12.95
N GLY A 126 22.35 11.20 11.98
CA GLY A 126 22.65 11.26 10.56
C GLY A 126 21.72 10.33 9.81
N ALA A 127 21.41 10.65 8.55
CA ALA A 127 20.66 9.79 7.63
C ALA A 127 21.10 8.33 7.81
N ALA A 128 20.35 7.48 8.52
CA ALA A 128 20.73 6.09 8.69
C ALA A 128 20.78 5.55 7.27
N VAL A 129 21.96 5.12 6.83
CA VAL A 129 22.21 4.70 5.44
C VAL A 129 21.15 3.69 4.97
N GLY A 130 20.59 2.91 5.91
CA GLY A 130 19.43 2.04 5.70
C GLY A 130 18.19 2.73 5.14
N ASP A 131 17.78 3.89 5.66
CA ASP A 131 16.59 4.61 5.19
C ASP A 131 16.76 5.14 3.76
N LEU A 132 17.96 5.62 3.44
CA LEU A 132 18.25 6.05 2.07
C LEU A 132 18.20 4.85 1.11
N ILE A 133 18.75 3.70 1.53
CA ILE A 133 18.70 2.47 0.74
C ILE A 133 17.25 2.02 0.52
N THR A 134 16.40 2.01 1.55
CA THR A 134 15.00 1.59 1.41
C THR A 134 14.20 2.52 0.50
N VAL A 135 14.44 3.84 0.58
CA VAL A 135 13.83 4.83 -0.34
C VAL A 135 14.26 4.60 -1.78
N MET A 136 15.57 4.44 -2.03
CA MET A 136 16.10 4.22 -3.38
C MET A 136 15.58 2.91 -3.99
N LEU A 137 15.50 1.84 -3.21
CA LEU A 137 14.91 0.58 -3.63
C LEU A 137 13.40 0.72 -3.90
N SER A 138 12.67 1.42 -3.04
CA SER A 138 11.22 1.63 -3.20
C SER A 138 10.88 2.42 -4.47
N VAL A 139 11.68 3.43 -4.80
CA VAL A 139 11.55 4.18 -6.06
C VAL A 139 11.89 3.30 -7.25
N THR A 140 13.00 2.57 -7.20
CA THR A 140 13.46 1.73 -8.32
C THR A 140 12.44 0.63 -8.64
N VAL A 141 12.03 -0.14 -7.63
CA VAL A 141 11.03 -1.21 -7.79
C VAL A 141 9.68 -0.62 -8.22
N GLY A 142 9.27 0.52 -7.66
CA GLY A 142 8.02 1.18 -8.02
C GLY A 142 8.00 1.65 -9.48
N CYS A 143 9.06 2.29 -9.95
CA CYS A 143 9.21 2.73 -11.35
C CYS A 143 9.21 1.54 -12.33
N ILE A 144 9.93 0.47 -12.01
CA ILE A 144 9.96 -0.75 -12.85
C ILE A 144 8.54 -1.36 -12.93
N THR A 145 7.85 -1.45 -11.80
CA THR A 145 6.49 -2.01 -11.73
C THR A 145 5.50 -1.16 -12.51
N LEU A 146 5.57 0.16 -12.38
CA LEU A 146 4.71 1.10 -13.11
C LEU A 146 4.94 0.98 -14.62
N MET A 147 6.19 1.06 -15.07
CA MET A 147 6.52 1.01 -16.49
C MET A 147 6.17 -0.34 -17.12
N GLY A 148 6.50 -1.45 -16.43
CA GLY A 148 6.15 -2.79 -16.89
C GLY A 148 4.63 -2.98 -17.03
N SER A 149 3.87 -2.49 -16.05
CA SER A 149 2.41 -2.59 -16.03
C SER A 149 1.76 -1.80 -17.16
N VAL A 150 2.21 -0.57 -17.41
CA VAL A 150 1.71 0.26 -18.52
C VAL A 150 2.00 -0.39 -19.87
N LEU A 151 3.21 -0.94 -20.05
CA LEU A 151 3.58 -1.60 -21.30
C LEU A 151 2.77 -2.89 -21.55
N VAL A 152 2.47 -3.65 -20.51
CA VAL A 152 1.59 -4.83 -20.61
C VAL A 152 0.16 -4.41 -20.96
N MET A 153 -0.39 -3.39 -20.29
CA MET A 153 -1.72 -2.86 -20.58
C MET A 153 -1.83 -2.44 -22.05
N LEU A 154 -0.90 -1.61 -22.54
CA LEU A 154 -0.91 -1.14 -23.93
C LEU A 154 -0.80 -2.27 -24.96
N ARG A 155 -0.17 -3.39 -24.62
CA ARG A 155 -0.07 -4.57 -25.49
C ARG A 155 -1.34 -5.42 -25.51
N LEU A 156 -2.14 -5.39 -24.44
CA LEU A 156 -3.36 -6.19 -24.30
C LEU A 156 -4.60 -5.43 -24.76
N SER A 157 -4.58 -4.09 -24.72
CA SER A 157 -5.68 -3.23 -25.18
C SER A 157 -5.71 -2.99 -26.70
N GLY A 158 -4.69 -3.46 -27.44
CA GLY A 158 -4.58 -3.34 -28.90
C GLY A 158 -4.72 -4.69 -29.59
#